data_AF-A0A6A5U4C7-F1
#
_entry.id   AF-A0A6A5U4C7-F1
#
_cell.length_a   1.000
_cell.length_b   1.000
_cell.length_c   1.000
_cell.angle_alpha   90.00
_cell.angle_beta   90.00
_cell.angle_gamma   90.00
#
_symmetry.space_group_name_H-M   'P 1'
#
loop_
_entity.id
_entity.type
_entity.pdbx_description
1 polymer ?
#
loop_
_entity_poly.entity_id
_entity_poly.type
_entity_poly.pdbx_seq_one_letter_code
_entity_poly.pdbx_strand_id
1 'polypeptide(L)'
;MPADAPAPSQEVKRRAAREVIDILHDIATLLNTHLDRQQLSYCVSLIENGAHPEALANIIRQLRDEPGDESVDGGAEEAGAR
;
A
#
# COMPACT_ATOMS: atom_id res chain seq x y z
N MET A 1 -1.23 -0.81 -42.64
CA MET A 1 -1.06 -1.96 -41.72
C MET A 1 -0.28 -1.43 -40.51
N PRO A 2 -0.86 -1.21 -39.33
CA PRO A 2 -0.06 -0.94 -38.14
C PRO A 2 0.25 -2.29 -37.48
N ALA A 3 1.41 -2.86 -37.82
CA ALA A 3 2.02 -3.91 -37.03
C ALA A 3 2.93 -3.26 -35.99
N ASP A 4 2.71 -3.64 -34.74
CA ASP A 4 3.73 -3.75 -33.69
C ASP A 4 4.36 -2.45 -33.16
N ALA A 5 3.65 -1.76 -32.27
CA ALA A 5 4.32 -0.85 -31.33
C ALA A 5 5.07 -1.71 -30.30
N PRO A 6 6.38 -1.49 -30.05
CA PRO A 6 7.14 -2.28 -29.10
C PRO A 6 6.52 -2.18 -27.70
N ALA A 7 6.32 -3.33 -27.05
CA ALA A 7 5.81 -3.37 -25.70
C ALA A 7 6.70 -2.51 -24.77
N PRO A 8 6.12 -1.68 -23.89
CA PRO A 8 6.90 -0.80 -23.02
C PRO A 8 7.85 -1.63 -22.16
N SER A 9 9.10 -1.15 -22.04
CA SER A 9 10.13 -1.82 -21.26
C SER A 9 9.71 -1.97 -19.79
N GLN A 10 10.27 -2.96 -19.10
CA GLN A 10 9.99 -3.20 -17.67
C GLN A 10 10.29 -1.97 -16.81
N GLU A 11 11.28 -1.17 -17.20
CA GLU A 11 11.64 0.07 -16.54
C GLU A 11 10.53 1.14 -16.65
N VAL A 12 9.94 1.30 -17.84
CA VAL A 12 8.81 2.21 -18.05
C VAL A 12 7.61 1.80 -17.19
N LYS A 13 7.31 0.49 -17.12
CA LYS A 13 6.23 -0.03 -16.27
C LYS A 13 6.48 0.24 -14.79
N ARG A 14 7.71 0.03 -14.29
CA ARG A 14 8.09 0.31 -12.90
C ARG A 14 7.98 1.80 -12.57
N ARG A 15 8.39 2.67 -13.48
CA ARG A 15 8.26 4.12 -13.31
C ARG A 15 6.79 4.55 -13.26
N ALA A 16 5.96 4.04 -14.18
CA ALA A 16 4.53 4.31 -14.19
C ALA A 16 3.84 3.83 -12.90
N ALA A 17 4.18 2.64 -12.40
CA ALA A 17 3.61 2.12 -11.15
C ALA A 17 3.94 3.02 -9.94
N ARG A 18 5.16 3.56 -9.85
CA ARG A 18 5.55 4.51 -8.80
C ARG A 18 4.73 5.80 -8.89
N GLU A 19 4.63 6.35 -10.11
CA GLU A 19 3.87 7.57 -10.37
C GLU A 19 2.39 7.41 -10.03
N VAL A 20 1.80 6.24 -10.31
CA VAL A 20 0.43 5.91 -9.90
C VAL A 20 0.29 5.93 -8.38
N ILE A 21 1.19 5.28 -7.64
CA ILE A 21 1.15 5.28 -6.17
C ILE A 21 1.36 6.69 -5.60
N ASP A 22 2.23 7.50 -6.21
CA ASP A 22 2.42 8.91 -5.83
C ASP A 22 1.12 9.70 -5.97
N ILE A 23 0.48 9.64 -7.13
CA ILE A 23 -0.77 10.34 -7.41
C ILE A 23 -1.88 9.87 -6.46
N LEU A 24 -2.02 8.56 -6.26
CA LEU A 24 -3.04 8.01 -5.37
C LEU A 24 -2.81 8.42 -3.91
N HIS A 25 -1.55 8.52 -3.46
CA HIS A 25 -1.24 8.99 -2.12
C HIS A 25 -1.57 10.49 -1.94
N ASP A 26 -1.32 11.31 -2.95
CA ASP A 26 -1.69 12.73 -2.92
C ASP A 26 -3.22 12.90 -2.84
N ILE A 27 -3.97 12.11 -3.62
CA ILE A 27 -5.44 12.06 -3.53
C ILE A 27 -5.88 11.61 -2.13
N ALA A 28 -5.27 10.55 -1.60
CA ALA A 28 -5.58 10.03 -0.27
C ALA A 28 -5.33 11.06 0.85
N THR A 29 -4.29 11.89 0.69
CA THR A 29 -3.95 13.01 1.59
C THR A 29 -4.98 14.12 1.49
N LEU A 30 -5.34 14.55 0.28
CA LEU A 30 -6.37 15.58 0.05
C LEU A 30 -7.73 15.18 0.62
N LEU A 31 -8.07 13.90 0.55
CA LEU A 31 -9.31 13.34 1.10
C LEU A 31 -9.22 13.01 2.60
N ASN A 32 -8.09 13.29 3.27
CA ASN A 32 -7.85 12.99 4.69
C ASN A 32 -8.17 11.53 5.06
N THR A 33 -7.81 10.58 4.19
CA THR A 33 -8.01 9.14 4.47
C THR A 33 -6.99 8.60 5.49
N HIS A 34 -5.90 9.34 5.72
CA HIS A 34 -4.80 8.97 6.62
C HIS A 34 -4.19 7.60 6.26
N LEU A 35 -4.13 7.23 4.99
CA LEU A 35 -3.45 6.03 4.53
C LEU A 35 -2.02 6.38 4.13
N ASP A 36 -1.04 5.67 4.69
CA ASP A 36 0.34 5.80 4.24
C ASP A 36 0.58 5.10 2.88
N ARG A 37 1.72 5.37 2.26
CA ARG A 37 2.09 4.82 0.94
C ARG A 37 2.12 3.28 0.91
N GLN A 38 2.49 2.65 2.01
CA GLN A 38 2.60 1.20 2.11
C GLN A 38 1.21 0.56 2.26
N GLN A 39 0.37 1.10 3.13
CA GLN A 39 -1.04 0.74 3.29
C GLN A 39 -1.82 0.90 1.98
N LEU A 40 -1.61 2.00 1.27
CA LEU A 40 -2.20 2.25 -0.04
C LEU A 40 -1.77 1.19 -1.07
N SER A 41 -0.49 0.82 -1.07
CA SER A 41 0.04 -0.23 -1.96
C SER A 41 -0.59 -1.60 -1.66
N TYR A 42 -0.83 -1.92 -0.39
CA TYR A 42 -1.58 -3.13 -0.03
C TYR A 42 -3.02 -3.07 -0.49
N CYS A 43 -3.69 -1.93 -0.34
CA CYS A 43 -5.07 -1.76 -0.79
C CYS A 43 -5.20 -1.97 -2.30
N VAL A 44 -4.30 -1.38 -3.08
CA VAL A 44 -4.23 -1.57 -4.55
C VAL A 44 -4.03 -3.05 -4.87
N SER A 45 -3.07 -3.71 -4.22
CA SER A 45 -2.79 -5.13 -4.46
C SER A 45 -4.01 -6.01 -4.13
N LEU A 46 -4.72 -5.74 -3.03
CA LEU A 46 -5.92 -6.48 -2.64
C LEU A 46 -7.05 -6.28 -3.65
N ILE A 47 -7.26 -5.05 -4.11
CA ILE A 47 -8.28 -4.73 -5.12
C ILE A 47 -7.95 -5.39 -6.46
N GLU A 48 -6.68 -5.40 -6.88
CA GLU A 48 -6.23 -6.12 -8.08
C GLU A 48 -6.44 -7.64 -7.97
N ASN A 49 -6.39 -8.19 -6.76
CA ASN A 49 -6.71 -9.60 -6.49
C ASN A 49 -8.23 -9.86 -6.30
N GLY A 50 -9.09 -8.85 -6.52
CA GLY A 50 -10.54 -9.00 -6.51
C GLY A 50 -11.24 -8.62 -5.19
N ALA A 51 -10.53 -7.99 -4.24
CA ALA A 51 -11.17 -7.47 -3.04
C ALA A 51 -12.12 -6.31 -3.38
N HIS A 52 -13.31 -6.31 -2.78
CA HIS A 52 -14.29 -5.22 -2.96
C HIS A 52 -13.84 -3.96 -2.20
N PRO A 53 -13.74 -2.78 -2.84
CA PRO A 53 -13.16 -1.59 -2.24
C PRO A 53 -13.96 -1.09 -1.02
N GLU A 54 -15.29 -1.15 -1.06
CA GLU A 54 -16.11 -0.73 0.09
C GLU A 54 -15.95 -1.66 1.29
N ALA A 55 -15.78 -2.97 1.05
CA ALA A 55 -15.58 -3.94 2.13
C ALA A 55 -14.21 -3.72 2.79
N LEU A 56 -13.18 -3.48 1.98
CA LEU A 56 -11.85 -3.14 2.46
C LEU A 56 -11.85 -1.86 3.30
N ALA A 57 -12.57 -0.82 2.85
CA ALA A 57 -12.73 0.42 3.62
C ALA A 57 -13.45 0.21 4.96
N ASN A 58 -14.44 -0.70 5.02
CA ASN A 58 -15.09 -1.06 6.28
C ASN A 58 -14.11 -1.72 7.25
N ILE A 59 -13.30 -2.66 6.77
CA ILE A 59 -12.30 -3.38 7.57
C ILE A 59 -11.24 -2.42 8.10
N ILE A 60 -10.71 -1.53 7.25
CA ILE A 60 -9.71 -0.53 7.66
C ILE A 60 -10.25 0.38 8.77
N ARG A 61 -11.52 0.79 8.69
CA ARG A 61 -12.16 1.60 9.74
C ARG A 61 -12.30 0.82 11.05
N GLN A 62 -12.79 -0.42 10.97
CA GLN A 62 -12.93 -1.28 12.15
C GLN A 62 -11.60 -1.50 12.86
N LEU A 63 -10.54 -1.83 12.12
CA LEU A 63 -9.19 -2.04 12.68
C LEU A 63 -8.58 -0.79 13.32
N ARG A 64 -8.99 0.41 12.87
CA ARG A 64 -8.54 1.68 13.48
C ARG A 64 -9.32 2.05 14.73
N ASP A 65 -10.58 1.61 14.80
CA ASP A 65 -11.47 1.85 15.95
C ASP A 65 -11.23 0.82 17.07
N GLU A 66 -10.66 -0.34 16.77
CA GLU A 66 -10.23 -1.32 17.77
C GLU A 66 -9.00 -0.78 18.54
N PRO A 67 -9.05 -0.72 19.88
CA PRO A 67 -7.87 -0.37 20.66
C PRO A 67 -6.80 -1.44 20.42
N GLY A 68 -5.62 -1.02 19.94
CA GLY A 68 -4.50 -1.93 19.75
C GLY A 68 -4.20 -2.68 21.04
N ASP A 69 -4.38 -3.99 21.05
CA ASP A 69 -3.79 -4.86 22.07
C ASP A 69 -2.28 -4.85 21.80
N GLU A 70 -1.59 -3.86 22.36
CA GLU A 70 -0.14 -3.70 22.28
C GLU A 70 0.57 -4.75 23.16
N SER A 71 0.31 -6.02 22.91
CA SER A 71 1.16 -7.13 23.34
C SER A 71 2.32 -7.29 22.36
N VAL A 72 3.15 -6.25 22.22
CA VAL A 72 4.50 -6.39 21.66
C VAL A 72 5.44 -6.68 22.83
N ASP A 73 5.40 -7.93 23.29
CA ASP A 73 6.45 -8.52 24.11
C ASP A 73 7.44 -9.27 23.20
N GLY A 74 8.74 -9.09 23.46
CA GLY A 74 9.85 -9.84 22.86
C GLY A 74 10.72 -9.03 21.89
N GLY A 75 11.95 -8.64 22.22
CA GLY A 75 12.75 -8.92 23.39
C GLY A 75 14.08 -8.18 23.26
N ALA A 76 14.54 -7.62 24.38
CA ALA A 76 15.90 -7.12 24.51
C ALA A 76 16.87 -8.31 24.60
N GLU A 77 17.69 -8.52 23.59
CA GLU A 77 19.03 -9.14 23.63
C GLU A 77 19.82 -8.55 22.44
N GLU A 78 21.07 -8.13 22.52
CA GLU A 78 22.16 -8.68 23.32
C GLU A 78 23.19 -7.55 23.58
N ALA A 79 23.54 -7.36 24.86
CA ALA A 79 24.72 -6.64 25.27
C ALA A 79 25.93 -7.59 25.15
N GLY A 80 26.81 -7.33 24.18
CA GLY A 80 28.08 -8.02 24.01
C GLY A 80 28.69 -7.67 22.64
N ALA A 81 29.97 -7.42 22.44
CA ALA A 81 31.13 -7.53 23.30
C ALA A 81 32.28 -6.71 22.66
N ARG A 82 33.20 -6.27 23.53
CA ARG A 82 34.57 -5.74 23.28
C ARG A 82 34.74 -4.23 23.19
#